data_AF-A0A3A4PW71-F1
#
_entry.id   AF-A0A3A4PW71-F1
#
_cell.length_a   1.000
_cell.length_b   1.000
_cell.length_c   1.000
_cell.angle_alpha   90.00
_cell.angle_beta   90.00
_cell.angle_gamma   90.00
#
_symmetry.space_group_name_H-M   'P 1'
#
loop_
_entity.id
_entity.type
_entity.pdbx_description
1 polymer ?
#
loop_
_entity_poly.entity_id
_entity_poly.type
_entity_poly.pdbx_seq_one_letter_code
_entity_poly.pdbx_strand_id
1 'polypeptide(L)'
;MNVSVTPELERFVQSLVASGRYHSASEVFRAGLRLLEQAERRRLLETWLLEGVEGEEQGDLPDKLRDELRSGLQAKIVEGLDALERGDVVDGDAFFTDWRTRIESAAASADSATRKHG
;
A
#
# COMPACT_ATOMS: atom_id res chain seq x y z
N MET A 1 10.18 14.13 24.45
CA MET A 1 10.73 14.22 23.07
C MET A 1 10.33 15.57 22.51
N ASN A 2 11.28 16.37 22.02
CA ASN A 2 11.00 17.65 21.37
C ASN A 2 11.15 17.45 19.86
N VAL A 3 10.15 17.81 19.07
CA VAL A 3 10.16 17.61 17.61
C VAL A 3 10.04 18.98 16.96
N SER A 4 11.07 19.35 16.20
CA SER A 4 11.05 20.55 15.36
C SER A 4 10.32 20.24 14.07
N VAL A 5 9.29 21.03 13.77
CA VAL A 5 8.54 20.99 12.51
C VAL A 5 8.79 22.28 11.75
N THR A 6 8.79 22.20 10.42
CA THR A 6 8.90 23.39 9.58
C THR A 6 7.65 24.27 9.71
N PRO A 7 7.75 25.59 9.48
CA PRO A 7 6.59 26.48 9.51
C PRO A 7 5.48 26.09 8.53
N GLU A 8 5.81 25.40 7.44
CA GLU A 8 4.86 24.88 6.45
C GLU A 8 4.04 23.74 7.03
N LEU A 9 4.69 22.79 7.71
CA LEU A 9 4.02 21.65 8.35
C LEU A 9 3.16 22.11 9.52
N GLU A 10 3.62 23.12 10.26
CA GLU A 10 2.83 23.72 11.33
C GLU A 10 1.53 24.35 10.80
N ARG A 11 1.62 25.15 9.72
CA ARG A 11 0.43 25.71 9.04
C ARG A 11 -0.51 24.64 8.52
N PHE A 12 0.02 23.55 7.97
CA PHE A 12 -0.77 22.42 7.51
C PHE A 12 -1.51 21.71 8.65
N VAL A 13 -0.83 21.46 9.77
CA VAL A 13 -1.47 20.87 10.95
C VAL A 13 -2.56 21.80 11.50
N GLN A 14 -2.29 23.10 11.59
CA GLN A 14 -3.26 24.09 12.04
C GLN A 14 -4.49 24.14 11.13
N SER A 15 -4.34 24.06 9.81
CA SER A 15 -5.49 24.07 8.88
C SER A 15 -6.36 22.82 9.03
N LEU A 16 -5.74 21.64 9.25
CA LEU A 16 -6.45 20.40 9.50
C LEU A 16 -7.26 20.44 10.81
N VAL A 17 -6.70 21.03 11.87
CA VAL A 17 -7.42 21.21 13.14
C VAL A 17 -8.53 22.25 12.98
N ALA A 18 -8.25 23.39 12.35
CA ALA A 18 -9.23 24.45 12.11
C ALA A 18 -10.42 23.99 11.26
N SER A 19 -10.20 23.02 10.36
CA SER A 19 -11.28 22.40 9.56
C SER A 19 -12.22 21.52 10.39
N GLY A 20 -11.87 21.19 11.63
CA GLY A 20 -12.61 20.26 12.48
C GLY A 20 -12.38 18.77 12.16
N ARG A 21 -11.54 18.47 11.15
CA ARG A 21 -11.18 17.08 10.80
C ARG A 21 -10.41 16.36 11.91
N TYR A 22 -9.68 17.10 12.73
CA TYR A 22 -8.95 16.60 13.90
C TYR A 22 -9.13 17.56 15.07
N HIS A 23 -9.20 17.02 16.29
CA HIS A 23 -9.38 17.82 17.52
C HIS A 23 -8.10 18.47 18.02
N SER A 24 -6.92 17.96 17.65
CA SER A 24 -5.64 18.49 18.11
C SER A 24 -4.48 18.19 17.18
N ALA A 25 -3.41 18.98 17.28
CA ALA A 25 -2.17 18.72 16.57
C ALA A 25 -1.59 17.33 16.89
N SER A 26 -1.63 16.90 18.16
CA SER A 26 -1.18 15.57 18.57
C SER A 26 -1.95 14.44 17.89
N GLU A 27 -3.23 14.66 17.58
CA GLU A 27 -4.04 13.70 16.84
C GLU A 27 -3.64 13.63 15.36
N VAL A 28 -3.37 14.78 14.74
CA VAL A 28 -2.84 14.86 13.37
C VAL A 28 -1.51 14.12 13.27
N PHE A 29 -0.59 14.33 14.21
CA PHE A 29 0.70 13.63 14.23
C PHE A 29 0.55 12.12 14.43
N ARG A 30 -0.33 11.68 15.32
CA ARG A 30 -0.62 10.23 15.48
C ARG A 30 -1.21 9.62 14.21
N ALA A 31 -2.11 10.34 13.53
CA ALA A 31 -2.66 9.89 12.26
C ALA A 31 -1.56 9.81 11.17
N GLY A 32 -0.69 10.81 11.08
CA GLY A 32 0.46 10.81 10.17
C GLY A 32 1.44 9.66 10.43
N LEU A 33 1.79 9.43 11.69
CA LEU A 33 2.68 8.32 12.08
C LEU A 33 2.07 6.95 11.79
N ARG A 34 0.75 6.77 12.00
CA ARG A 34 0.06 5.53 11.62
C ARG A 34 0.09 5.28 10.11
N LEU A 35 -0.09 6.32 9.31
CA LEU A 35 0.02 6.21 7.85
C LEU A 35 1.44 5.86 7.41
N LEU A 36 2.45 6.46 8.05
CA LEU A 36 3.86 6.15 7.79
C LEU A 36 4.18 4.69 8.17
N GLU A 37 3.74 4.24 9.34
CA GLU A 37 3.91 2.85 9.77
C GLU A 37 3.26 1.87 8.79
N GLN A 38 2.05 2.17 8.31
CA GLN A 38 1.36 1.32 7.34
C GLN A 38 2.07 1.30 5.98
N ALA A 39 2.61 2.44 5.53
CA ALA A 39 3.38 2.53 4.31
C ALA A 39 4.68 1.72 4.40
N GLU A 40 5.42 1.84 5.51
CA GLU A 40 6.65 1.09 5.73
C GLU A 40 6.39 -0.42 5.81
N ARG A 41 5.32 -0.80 6.51
CA ARG A 41 4.84 -2.19 6.56
C ARG A 41 4.55 -2.75 5.17
N ARG A 42 3.87 -1.99 4.31
CA ARG A 42 3.59 -2.38 2.92
C ARG A 42 4.86 -2.53 2.11
N ARG A 43 5.79 -1.59 2.24
CA ARG A 43 7.08 -1.63 1.55
C ARG A 43 7.85 -2.90 1.91
N LEU A 44 7.93 -3.23 3.21
CA LEU A 44 8.59 -4.46 3.67
C LEU A 44 7.92 -5.72 3.11
N LEU A 45 6.59 -5.74 3.03
CA LEU A 45 5.85 -6.85 2.42
C LEU A 45 6.13 -6.99 0.91
N GLU A 46 6.14 -5.89 0.17
CA GLU A 46 6.44 -5.89 -1.26
C GLU A 46 7.87 -6.35 -1.53
N THR A 47 8.84 -5.84 -0.78
CA THR A 47 10.23 -6.29 -0.84
C THR A 47 10.33 -7.79 -0.55
N TRP A 48 9.68 -8.29 0.50
CA TRP A 48 9.71 -9.71 0.84
C TRP A 48 9.08 -10.61 -0.23
N LEU A 49 7.96 -10.20 -0.82
CA LEU A 49 7.27 -10.94 -1.88
C LEU A 49 8.04 -10.96 -3.21
N LEU A 50 8.67 -9.84 -3.57
CA LEU A 50 9.34 -9.69 -4.86
C LEU A 50 10.75 -10.28 -4.85
N GLU A 51 11.48 -10.07 -3.76
CA GLU A 51 12.87 -10.50 -3.65
C GLU A 51 12.98 -11.91 -3.07
N GLY A 52 11.88 -12.45 -2.52
CA GLY A 52 11.81 -13.79 -1.98
C GLY A 52 12.98 -14.03 -1.05
N VAL A 53 13.04 -13.32 0.08
CA VAL A 53 14.19 -13.35 1.00
C VAL A 53 14.49 -14.80 1.39
N GLU A 54 15.47 -15.39 0.70
CA GLU A 54 16.06 -16.68 1.02
C GLU A 54 17.09 -16.45 2.13
N GLY A 55 16.80 -17.01 3.30
CA GLY A 55 17.81 -17.21 4.35
C GLY A 55 17.50 -16.50 5.66
N GLU A 56 17.38 -17.31 6.70
CA GLU A 56 17.60 -17.17 8.16
C GLU A 56 17.37 -15.84 8.92
N GLU A 57 17.20 -14.69 8.28
CA GLU A 57 16.81 -13.41 8.90
C GLU A 57 15.29 -13.31 9.14
N GLN A 58 14.67 -14.40 9.60
CA GLN A 58 13.29 -14.40 10.11
C GLN A 58 13.11 -13.53 11.37
N GLY A 59 14.15 -12.84 11.84
CA GLY A 59 14.15 -12.04 13.06
C GLY A 59 13.51 -10.64 12.95
N ASP A 60 13.35 -10.06 11.76
CA ASP A 60 13.07 -8.61 11.65
C ASP A 60 11.62 -8.23 11.32
N LEU A 61 10.75 -9.21 11.04
CA LEU A 61 9.31 -8.97 10.87
C LEU A 61 8.60 -9.09 12.22
N PRO A 62 7.97 -8.03 12.76
CA PRO A 62 7.21 -8.12 14.01
C PRO A 62 6.15 -9.22 13.93
N ASP A 63 5.95 -10.00 15.00
CA ASP A 63 4.99 -11.13 15.02
C ASP A 63 3.61 -10.73 14.52
N LYS A 64 3.13 -9.55 14.92
CA LYS A 64 1.84 -9.00 14.48
C LYS A 64 1.74 -8.86 12.97
N LEU A 65 2.83 -8.47 12.30
CA LEU A 65 2.86 -8.32 10.86
C LEU A 65 2.85 -9.69 10.16
N ARG A 66 3.57 -10.67 10.71
CA ARG A 66 3.52 -12.04 10.21
C ARG A 66 2.12 -12.64 10.32
N ASP A 67 1.48 -12.44 11.47
CA ASP A 67 0.14 -12.96 11.73
C ASP A 67 -0.92 -12.26 10.87
N GLU A 68 -0.81 -10.95 10.67
CA GLU A 68 -1.68 -10.19 9.78
C GLU A 68 -1.50 -10.63 8.32
N LEU A 69 -0.26 -10.85 7.88
CA LEU A 69 0.04 -11.36 6.53
C LEU A 69 -0.52 -12.78 6.35
N ARG A 70 -0.28 -13.68 7.31
CA ARG A 70 -0.81 -15.05 7.26
C ARG A 70 -2.33 -15.04 7.19
N SER A 71 -2.97 -14.23 8.02
CA SER A 71 -4.43 -14.10 8.06
C SER A 71 -4.97 -13.52 6.75
N GLY A 72 -4.32 -12.48 6.21
CA GLY A 72 -4.71 -11.88 4.94
C GLY A 72 -4.56 -12.83 3.75
N LEU A 73 -3.47 -13.60 3.71
CA LEU A 73 -3.26 -14.61 2.68
C LEU A 73 -4.26 -15.76 2.80
N GLN A 74 -4.51 -16.26 4.01
CA GLN A 74 -5.52 -17.29 4.26
C GLN A 74 -6.91 -16.82 3.83
N ALA A 75 -7.29 -15.57 4.15
CA ALA A 75 -8.56 -15.01 3.72
C ALA A 75 -8.69 -14.97 2.19
N LYS A 76 -7.64 -14.55 1.48
CA LYS A 76 -7.64 -14.55 0.00
C LYS A 76 -7.67 -15.94 -0.62
N ILE A 77 -7.01 -16.93 0.01
CA ILE A 77 -7.08 -18.33 -0.44
C ILE A 77 -8.52 -18.84 -0.28
N VAL A 78 -9.16 -18.60 0.86
CA VAL A 78 -10.56 -19.00 1.09
C VAL A 78 -11.49 -18.31 0.08
N GLU A 79 -11.34 -16.99 -0.11
CA GLU A 79 -12.12 -16.24 -1.11
C GLU A 79 -11.95 -16.82 -2.53
N GLY A 80 -10.72 -17.17 -2.90
CA GLY A 80 -10.41 -17.81 -4.18
C GLY A 80 -11.03 -19.20 -4.31
N LEU A 81 -10.93 -20.05 -3.28
CA LEU A 81 -11.54 -21.38 -3.27
C LEU A 81 -13.06 -21.30 -3.36
N ASP A 82 -13.70 -20.38 -2.64
CA ASP A 82 -15.13 -20.15 -2.72
C ASP A 82 -15.55 -19.66 -4.12
N ALA A 83 -14.72 -18.84 -4.78
CA ALA A 83 -14.95 -18.42 -6.17
C ALA A 83 -14.83 -19.59 -7.15
N LEU A 84 -13.86 -20.50 -6.94
CA LEU A 84 -13.73 -21.73 -7.71
C LEU A 84 -14.98 -22.61 -7.57
N GLU A 85 -15.50 -22.79 -6.36
CA GLU A 85 -16.71 -23.60 -6.12
C GLU A 85 -17.96 -23.00 -6.79
N ARG A 86 -18.06 -21.67 -6.86
CA ARG A 86 -19.16 -20.97 -7.55
C ARG A 86 -19.02 -20.94 -9.08
N GLY A 87 -17.85 -21.32 -9.60
CA GLY A 87 -17.54 -21.17 -11.03
C GLY A 87 -17.20 -19.75 -11.45
N ASP A 88 -16.97 -18.85 -10.50
CA ASP A 88 -16.54 -17.45 -10.72
C ASP A 88 -15.02 -17.41 -10.98
N VAL A 89 -14.58 -18.15 -12.00
CA VAL A 89 -13.17 -18.36 -12.33
C VAL A 89 -12.88 -17.73 -13.68
N VAL A 90 -11.81 -16.93 -13.74
CA VAL A 90 -11.29 -16.40 -15.00
C VAL A 90 -10.14 -17.27 -15.48
N ASP A 91 -10.05 -17.46 -16.80
CA ASP A 91 -8.88 -18.08 -17.42
C ASP A 91 -7.65 -17.20 -17.15
N GLY A 92 -6.66 -17.76 -16.47
CA GLY A 92 -5.50 -17.02 -16.01
C GLY A 92 -4.68 -16.45 -17.17
N ASP A 93 -4.47 -17.23 -18.23
CA ASP A 93 -3.67 -16.80 -19.39
C ASP A 93 -4.35 -15.68 -20.16
N ALA A 94 -5.67 -15.76 -20.34
CA ALA A 94 -6.46 -14.70 -20.94
C ALA A 94 -6.46 -13.43 -20.08
N PHE A 95 -6.64 -13.57 -18.77
CA PHE A 95 -6.61 -12.46 -17.82
C PHE A 95 -5.26 -11.72 -17.83
N PHE A 96 -4.15 -12.45 -17.70
CA PHE A 96 -2.82 -11.84 -17.68
C PHE A 96 -2.44 -11.22 -19.02
N THR A 97 -2.95 -11.74 -20.14
CA THR A 97 -2.78 -11.13 -21.45
C THR A 97 -3.51 -9.78 -21.52
N ASP A 98 -4.80 -9.73 -21.14
CA ASP A 98 -5.57 -8.48 -21.10
C ASP A 98 -4.94 -7.45 -20.14
N TRP A 99 -4.59 -7.90 -18.93
CA TRP A 99 -4.01 -7.04 -17.91
C TRP A 99 -2.68 -6.42 -18.36
N ARG A 100 -1.80 -7.20 -18.98
CA ARG A 100 -0.50 -6.70 -19.49
C ARG A 100 -0.70 -5.68 -20.61
N THR A 101 -1.59 -5.96 -21.55
CA THR A 101 -1.96 -5.01 -22.62
C THR A 101 -2.52 -3.70 -22.06
N ARG A 102 -3.30 -3.76 -20.98
CA ARG A 102 -3.84 -2.57 -20.32
C ARG A 102 -2.78 -1.74 -19.60
N ILE A 103 -1.80 -2.38 -18.95
CA ILE A 103 -0.68 -1.66 -18.33
C ILE A 103 0.21 -0.99 -19.38
N GLU A 104 0.53 -1.70 -20.46
CA GLU A 104 1.37 -1.17 -21.55
C GLU A 104 0.69 0.01 -22.27
N SER A 105 -0.62 -0.09 -22.52
CA SER A 105 -1.39 1.01 -23.11
C SER A 105 -1.53 2.20 -22.17
N ALA A 106 -1.71 1.98 -20.86
CA ALA A 106 -1.72 3.04 -19.85
C ALA A 106 -0.36 3.77 -19.80
N ALA A 107 0.75 3.02 -19.82
CA ALA A 107 2.10 3.58 -19.84
C ALA A 107 2.38 4.40 -21.12
N ALA A 108 1.96 3.90 -22.29
CA ALA A 108 2.11 4.60 -23.56
C ALA A 108 1.29 5.90 -23.64
N SER A 109 0.09 5.91 -23.04
CA SER A 109 -0.76 7.10 -22.98
C SER A 109 -0.13 8.22 -22.12
N ALA A 110 0.50 7.87 -21.00
CA ALA A 110 1.18 8.81 -20.11
C ALA A 110 2.42 9.46 -20.76
N ASP A 111 3.19 8.70 -21.55
CA ASP A 111 4.38 9.21 -22.24
C ASP A 111 4.02 10.17 -23.40
N SER A 112 2.93 9.87 -24.13
CA SER A 112 2.42 10.73 -25.20
C SER A 112 1.85 12.08 -24.72
N ALA A 113 1.26 12.12 -23.52
CA ALA A 113 0.74 13.34 -22.91
C ALA A 113 1.85 14.31 -22.48
N THR A 114 2.99 13.76 -22.05
CA THR A 114 4.17 14.52 -21.59
C THR A 114 4.92 15.15 -22.77
N ARG A 115 4.97 14.48 -23.93
CA ARG A 115 5.67 14.97 -25.13
C ARG A 115 4.91 16.06 -25.91
N LYS A 116 3.61 16.25 -25.67
CA LYS A 116 2.76 17.23 -26.39
C LYS A 116 2.75 18.63 -25.76
N HIS A 117 3.47 18.83 -24.64
CA HIS A 117 3.53 20.08 -23.87
C HIS A 117 4.95 20.68 -23.76
N GLY A 118 5.92 20.23 -24.58
CA GLY A 118 7.24 20.84 -24.74
C GLY A 118 7.43 21.32 -26.17
#